data_AF-A0AAE2ZXF6-F1
#
_entry.id   AF-A0AAE2ZXF6-F1
#
_cell.length_a   1.000
_cell.length_b   1.000
_cell.length_c   1.000
_cell.angle_alpha   90.00
_cell.angle_beta   90.00
_cell.angle_gamma   90.00
#
_symmetry.space_group_name_H-M   'P 1'
#
loop_
_entity.id
_entity.type
_entity.pdbx_description
1 polymer ?
#
loop_
_entity_poly.entity_id
_entity_poly.type
_entity_poly.pdbx_seq_one_letter_code
_entity_poly.pdbx_strand_id
1 'polypeptide(L)'
;MELTNEQRKYLGLEIIEPAWERVEIPSNCLKPELSTGKDILFFDGDILRKVIWLDDEGSFLENSYYLRTQDDHTMIAPITAKGRPKRLNGVNLQRCTPYGMYLHFSGRCEKRGGFCLANYTTQKTYFSSEFAGLPGMNVDEFQHFLDKWMAETNTEDFMEIQAFANAKRQHCKYREGDFFRFKYDRRNYGYGRILLDVRKFMKNGGEFWDILMGKPLCVSVYHIITADPNVKITELQLLNSCPSQYIMDNIFYYGEAEIIGNAPLPEELDAVDYPIMYGRSIDARNRDKICYCRGKVYREIPLEGNKLPQKDFKNNAIGFSLCTDKALMEKCIKAGSNAPYWEKQAERVYARDLRNPINARELEYVRKQMEV
;
A
#
# COMPACT_ATOMS: atom_id res chain seq x y z
N MET A 1 4.80 24.95 5.06
CA MET A 1 5.60 24.30 6.12
C MET A 1 6.83 23.68 5.47
N GLU A 2 7.99 23.74 6.10
CA GLU A 2 9.23 23.10 5.65
C GLU A 2 9.88 22.43 6.85
N LEU A 3 10.37 21.19 6.69
CA LEU A 3 11.01 20.48 7.80
C LEU A 3 12.37 21.12 8.15
N THR A 4 12.76 21.03 9.41
CA THR A 4 14.12 21.33 9.85
C THR A 4 15.04 20.15 9.58
N ASN A 5 16.36 20.40 9.52
CA ASN A 5 17.33 19.32 9.38
C ASN A 5 17.33 18.34 10.57
N GLU A 6 16.98 18.82 11.78
CA GLU A 6 16.81 17.92 12.93
C GLU A 6 15.60 17.00 12.73
N GLN A 7 14.45 17.52 12.27
CA GLN A 7 13.30 16.69 11.91
C GLN A 7 13.66 15.66 10.82
N ARG A 8 14.36 16.08 9.75
CA ARG A 8 14.80 15.19 8.67
C ARG A 8 15.64 14.02 9.18
N LYS A 9 16.56 14.29 10.10
CA LYS A 9 17.40 13.27 10.75
C LYS A 9 16.57 12.22 11.49
N TYR A 10 15.54 12.63 12.26
CA TYR A 10 14.61 11.73 12.95
C TYR A 10 13.60 11.01 12.04
N LEU A 11 13.53 11.42 10.77
CA LEU A 11 12.70 10.79 9.73
C LEU A 11 13.56 10.00 8.73
N GLY A 12 14.89 9.95 8.90
CA GLY A 12 15.79 9.29 7.95
C GLY A 12 15.84 9.95 6.56
N LEU A 13 15.37 11.19 6.43
CA LEU A 13 15.40 11.96 5.19
C LEU A 13 16.80 12.55 4.96
N GLU A 14 17.18 12.76 3.70
CA GLU A 14 18.42 13.47 3.35
C GLU A 14 18.39 14.90 3.91
N ILE A 15 19.45 15.29 4.59
CA ILE A 15 19.62 16.61 5.19
C ILE A 15 19.93 17.63 4.09
N ILE A 16 19.46 18.86 4.26
CA ILE A 16 19.80 19.97 3.35
C ILE A 16 21.09 20.61 3.85
N GLU A 17 22.17 20.47 3.09
CA GLU A 17 23.44 21.08 3.47
C GLU A 17 23.37 22.62 3.35
N PRO A 18 23.97 23.37 4.29
CA PRO A 18 23.96 24.84 4.24
C PRO A 18 24.59 25.45 2.98
N ALA A 19 25.48 24.69 2.32
CA ALA A 19 26.13 25.10 1.09
C ALA A 19 25.27 24.90 -0.16
N TRP A 20 24.13 24.19 -0.06
CA TRP A 20 23.26 23.96 -1.22
C TRP A 20 22.50 25.21 -1.61
N GLU A 21 22.49 25.50 -2.91
CA GLU A 21 21.73 26.61 -3.46
C GLU A 21 20.25 26.29 -3.46
N ARG A 22 19.44 27.26 -3.00
CA ARG A 22 17.98 27.16 -2.97
C ARG A 22 17.36 27.94 -4.13
N VAL A 23 16.56 27.27 -4.95
CA VAL A 23 15.81 27.87 -6.05
C VAL A 23 14.32 27.51 -5.93
N GLU A 24 13.43 28.47 -6.12
CA GLU A 24 11.98 28.22 -6.12
C GLU A 24 11.41 28.34 -7.53
N ILE A 25 10.56 27.38 -7.92
CA ILE A 25 9.83 27.40 -9.19
C ILE A 25 8.34 27.15 -8.95
N PRO A 26 7.44 27.64 -9.83
CA PRO A 26 6.02 27.30 -9.76
C PRO A 26 5.82 25.79 -9.90
N SER A 27 4.96 25.21 -9.06
CA SER A 27 4.68 23.77 -9.11
C SER A 27 3.73 23.41 -10.25
N ASN A 28 3.89 22.19 -10.78
CA ASN A 28 2.90 21.47 -11.60
C ASN A 28 2.25 22.23 -12.76
N CYS A 29 2.89 23.26 -13.31
CA CYS A 29 2.29 24.00 -14.40
C CYS A 29 3.32 24.48 -15.44
N LEU A 30 2.91 24.45 -16.71
CA LEU A 30 3.63 25.10 -17.80
C LEU A 30 3.43 26.63 -17.79
N LYS A 31 2.37 27.08 -17.11
CA LYS A 31 1.94 28.48 -16.95
C LYS A 31 1.98 28.86 -15.46
N PRO A 32 2.99 29.63 -15.01
CA PRO A 32 3.17 29.98 -13.60
C PRO A 32 1.92 30.48 -12.88
N GLU A 33 1.09 31.25 -13.56
CA GLU A 33 -0.13 31.87 -13.05
C GLU A 33 -1.27 30.88 -12.70
N LEU A 34 -1.17 29.63 -13.12
CA LEU A 34 -2.12 28.55 -12.80
C LEU A 34 -1.55 27.53 -11.82
N SER A 35 -0.38 27.80 -11.25
CA SER A 35 0.24 26.93 -10.26
C SER A 35 -0.57 26.92 -8.97
N THR A 36 -0.70 25.75 -8.35
CA THR A 36 -1.36 25.56 -7.05
C THR A 36 -0.35 25.40 -5.91
N GLY A 37 0.86 25.91 -6.11
CA GLY A 37 1.93 25.78 -5.13
C GLY A 37 3.32 26.07 -5.70
N LYS A 38 4.35 25.54 -5.04
CA LYS A 38 5.74 25.74 -5.47
C LYS A 38 6.62 24.51 -5.23
N ASP A 39 7.62 24.34 -6.09
CA ASP A 39 8.70 23.39 -5.87
C ASP A 39 9.92 24.17 -5.39
N ILE A 40 10.46 23.77 -4.24
CA ILE A 40 11.72 24.28 -3.71
C ILE A 40 12.82 23.27 -4.05
N LEU A 41 13.81 23.73 -4.80
CA LEU A 41 14.91 22.94 -5.33
C LEU A 41 16.18 23.25 -4.55
N PHE A 42 16.96 22.22 -4.25
CA PHE A 42 18.26 22.36 -3.58
C PHE A 42 19.38 21.74 -4.40
N PHE A 43 20.39 22.56 -4.72
CA PHE A 43 21.48 22.22 -5.63
C PHE A 43 22.83 22.14 -4.93
N ASP A 44 23.61 21.13 -5.27
CA ASP A 44 25.01 20.96 -4.91
C ASP A 44 25.85 21.14 -6.17
N GLY A 45 26.24 22.39 -6.45
CA GLY A 45 26.70 22.78 -7.77
C GLY A 45 25.66 22.41 -8.84
N ASP A 46 26.09 21.77 -9.92
CA ASP A 46 25.19 21.34 -11.01
C ASP A 46 24.29 20.14 -10.69
N ILE A 47 24.23 19.65 -9.44
CA ILE A 47 23.42 18.48 -9.07
C ILE A 47 22.22 18.91 -8.24
N LEU A 48 21.01 18.68 -8.74
CA LEU A 48 19.78 18.76 -7.95
C LEU A 48 19.73 17.58 -6.97
N ARG A 49 19.78 17.89 -5.68
CA ARG A 49 19.85 16.92 -4.57
C ARG A 49 18.49 16.67 -3.92
N LYS A 50 17.67 17.70 -3.79
CA LYS A 50 16.36 17.60 -3.12
C LYS A 50 15.33 18.52 -3.77
N VAL A 51 14.09 18.05 -3.77
CA VAL A 51 12.91 18.83 -4.14
C VAL A 51 11.88 18.72 -3.03
N ILE A 52 11.39 19.87 -2.56
CA ILE A 52 10.24 19.97 -1.67
C ILE A 52 9.09 20.52 -2.49
N TRP A 53 8.11 19.67 -2.77
CA TRP A 53 6.86 20.07 -3.39
C TRP A 53 5.91 20.57 -2.30
N LEU A 54 5.42 21.79 -2.45
CA LEU A 54 4.44 22.41 -1.56
C LEU A 54 3.19 22.78 -2.36
N ASP A 55 2.04 22.38 -1.85
CA ASP A 55 0.73 22.82 -2.37
C ASP A 55 0.16 23.91 -1.48
N ASP A 56 -0.59 24.84 -2.08
CA ASP A 56 -1.22 25.96 -1.39
C ASP A 56 -2.28 25.50 -0.39
N GLU A 57 -2.84 24.28 -0.53
CA GLU A 57 -3.76 23.69 0.44
C GLU A 57 -3.03 23.03 1.63
N GLY A 58 -1.70 23.07 1.70
CA GLY A 58 -0.91 22.59 2.85
C GLY A 58 -0.39 21.15 2.73
N SER A 59 -0.54 20.52 1.57
CA SER A 59 0.10 19.23 1.28
C SER A 59 1.58 19.45 0.95
N PHE A 60 2.43 18.50 1.32
CA PHE A 60 3.82 18.54 0.88
C PHE A 60 4.44 17.17 0.68
N LEU A 61 5.48 17.15 -0.14
CA LEU A 61 6.27 15.97 -0.46
C LEU A 61 7.75 16.35 -0.51
N GLU A 62 8.59 15.66 0.27
CA GLU A 62 10.04 15.79 0.17
C GLU A 62 10.65 14.61 -0.57
N ASN A 63 11.32 14.89 -1.69
CA ASN A 63 12.00 13.88 -2.50
C ASN A 63 13.50 14.17 -2.60
N SER A 64 14.30 13.12 -2.60
CA SER A 64 15.73 13.18 -2.95
C SER A 64 15.95 12.81 -4.41
N TYR A 65 16.89 13.52 -5.04
CA TYR A 65 17.26 13.38 -6.44
C TYR A 65 18.78 13.38 -6.63
N TYR A 66 19.23 12.76 -7.71
CA TYR A 66 20.60 12.88 -8.17
C TYR A 66 20.56 13.22 -9.67
N LEU A 67 20.11 14.44 -9.95
CA LEU A 67 19.88 14.91 -11.32
C LEU A 67 20.90 15.98 -11.66
N ARG A 68 21.69 15.75 -12.71
CA ARG A 68 22.57 16.79 -13.24
C ARG A 68 21.75 17.83 -14.00
N THR A 69 22.03 19.09 -13.75
CA THR A 69 21.51 20.24 -14.48
C THR A 69 22.62 20.91 -15.28
N GLN A 70 22.22 21.81 -16.17
CA GLN A 70 23.08 22.62 -17.00
C GLN A 70 22.38 23.96 -17.27
N ASP A 71 23.09 24.88 -17.94
CA ASP A 71 22.55 26.17 -18.36
C ASP A 71 21.95 26.96 -17.16
N ASP A 72 22.75 27.11 -16.10
CA ASP A 72 22.38 27.85 -14.88
C ASP A 72 21.07 27.31 -14.25
N HIS A 73 21.04 25.99 -14.03
CA HIS A 73 19.89 25.25 -13.51
C HIS A 73 18.60 25.30 -14.34
N THR A 74 18.60 25.86 -15.56
CA THR A 74 17.36 25.95 -16.37
C THR A 74 17.01 24.64 -17.09
N MET A 75 17.96 23.72 -17.22
CA MET A 75 17.81 22.47 -17.95
C MET A 75 18.29 21.27 -17.15
N ILE A 76 17.50 20.19 -17.15
CA ILE A 76 17.90 18.85 -16.70
C ILE A 76 18.74 18.21 -17.82
N ALA A 77 19.96 17.80 -17.48
CA ALA A 77 20.85 17.12 -18.39
C ALA A 77 20.30 15.73 -18.77
N PRO A 78 20.54 15.25 -19.99
CA PRO A 78 20.09 13.93 -20.40
C PRO A 78 20.83 12.82 -19.64
N ILE A 79 20.08 11.79 -19.23
CA ILE A 79 20.65 10.62 -18.53
C ILE A 79 21.54 9.78 -19.46
N THR A 80 21.24 9.76 -20.76
CA THR A 80 21.95 8.98 -21.76
C THR A 80 22.55 9.87 -22.85
N ALA A 81 23.61 9.41 -23.51
CA ALA A 81 24.28 10.15 -24.57
C ALA A 81 23.38 10.50 -25.78
N LYS A 82 22.27 9.76 -25.98
CA LYS A 82 21.26 10.04 -27.03
C LYS A 82 20.08 10.89 -26.53
N GLY A 83 20.00 11.13 -25.23
CA GLY A 83 18.93 11.92 -24.64
C GLY A 83 19.07 13.40 -24.98
N ARG A 84 17.95 14.11 -24.99
CA ARG A 84 17.94 15.57 -25.12
C ARG A 84 17.78 16.20 -23.74
N PRO A 85 18.45 17.33 -23.46
CA PRO A 85 18.17 18.14 -22.29
C PRO A 85 16.67 18.49 -22.21
N LYS A 86 16.12 18.54 -21.00
CA LYS A 86 14.73 18.94 -20.75
C LYS A 86 14.71 20.18 -19.89
N ARG A 87 13.77 21.09 -20.15
CA ARG A 87 13.58 22.25 -19.27
C ARG A 87 13.32 21.80 -17.84
N LEU A 88 14.00 22.42 -16.87
CA LEU A 88 13.71 22.22 -15.46
C LEU A 88 12.37 22.90 -15.13
N ASN A 89 11.36 22.08 -14.84
CA ASN A 89 10.04 22.49 -14.36
C ASN A 89 9.37 21.32 -13.63
N GLY A 90 8.31 21.61 -12.86
CA GLY A 90 7.62 20.59 -12.05
C GLY A 90 7.14 19.37 -12.87
N VAL A 91 6.62 19.59 -14.08
CA VAL A 91 6.15 18.48 -14.97
C VAL A 91 7.28 17.54 -15.37
N ASN A 92 8.46 18.08 -15.69
CA ASN A 92 9.62 17.25 -16.05
C ASN A 92 10.25 16.60 -14.81
N LEU A 93 10.23 17.26 -13.65
CA LEU A 93 10.69 16.68 -12.38
C LEU A 93 9.86 15.48 -11.95
N GLN A 94 8.53 15.54 -12.08
CA GLN A 94 7.64 14.40 -11.80
C GLN A 94 7.93 13.15 -12.65
N ARG A 95 8.60 13.31 -13.80
CA ARG A 95 8.99 12.21 -14.69
C ARG A 95 10.38 11.67 -14.38
N CYS A 96 11.14 12.34 -13.54
CA CYS A 96 12.41 11.85 -13.05
C CYS A 96 12.19 10.86 -11.91
N THR A 97 13.13 9.94 -11.72
CA THR A 97 13.04 8.93 -10.67
C THR A 97 13.69 9.47 -9.39
N PRO A 98 12.91 9.77 -8.33
CA PRO A 98 13.48 10.05 -7.01
C PRO A 98 14.11 8.78 -6.42
N TYR A 99 14.94 8.95 -5.40
CA TYR A 99 15.60 7.86 -4.69
C TYR A 99 15.54 8.05 -3.17
N GLY A 100 15.81 6.98 -2.44
CA GLY A 100 15.93 7.02 -0.98
C GLY A 100 14.62 7.31 -0.27
N MET A 101 14.73 7.81 0.96
CA MET A 101 13.61 8.14 1.84
C MET A 101 12.83 9.36 1.33
N TYR A 102 11.52 9.30 1.44
CA TYR A 102 10.62 10.42 1.17
C TYR A 102 9.53 10.47 2.22
N LEU A 103 9.03 11.69 2.46
CA LEU A 103 7.87 11.95 3.29
C LEU A 103 6.80 12.61 2.42
N HIS A 104 5.59 12.07 2.47
CA HIS A 104 4.40 12.67 1.87
C HIS A 104 3.39 12.96 2.97
N PHE A 105 2.90 14.20 3.06
CA PHE A 105 1.80 14.60 3.92
C PHE A 105 0.69 15.24 3.09
N SER A 106 -0.53 14.75 3.26
CA SER A 106 -1.71 15.24 2.56
C SER A 106 -2.55 16.21 3.41
N GLY A 107 -1.96 17.32 3.85
CA GLY A 107 -2.73 18.40 4.45
C GLY A 107 -3.58 19.09 3.38
N ARG A 108 -4.91 19.09 3.50
CA ARG A 108 -5.73 20.05 2.76
C ARG A 108 -6.33 21.03 3.76
N CYS A 109 -6.35 22.32 3.44
CA CYS A 109 -6.81 23.38 4.34
C CYS A 109 -8.18 23.10 5.00
N GLU A 110 -9.07 22.37 4.32
CA GLU A 110 -10.39 21.98 4.84
C GLU A 110 -10.50 20.51 5.27
N LYS A 111 -9.50 19.67 4.94
CA LYS A 111 -9.51 18.23 5.24
C LYS A 111 -8.20 17.81 5.89
N ARG A 112 -8.33 17.45 7.17
CA ARG A 112 -7.34 16.66 7.92
C ARG A 112 -6.92 15.45 7.10
N GLY A 113 -5.61 15.25 6.90
CA GLY A 113 -5.07 14.16 6.08
C GLY A 113 -3.96 13.37 6.77
N GLY A 114 -3.41 12.40 6.05
CA GLY A 114 -2.41 11.46 6.58
C GLY A 114 -1.00 11.79 6.10
N PHE A 115 -0.02 11.06 6.62
CA PHE A 115 1.33 11.05 6.07
C PHE A 115 1.89 9.65 5.92
N CYS A 116 2.87 9.53 5.04
CA CYS A 116 3.61 8.33 4.72
C CYS A 116 5.10 8.67 4.71
N LEU A 117 5.89 7.82 5.36
CA LEU A 117 7.34 7.81 5.32
C LEU A 117 7.79 6.49 4.71
N ALA A 118 8.42 6.56 3.54
CA ALA A 118 8.72 5.40 2.71
C ALA A 118 10.00 5.62 1.92
N ASN A 119 10.45 4.58 1.20
CA ASN A 119 11.73 4.58 0.50
C ASN A 119 11.57 4.11 -0.96
N TYR A 120 11.88 4.98 -1.92
CA TYR A 120 11.81 4.67 -3.36
C TYR A 120 12.82 3.59 -3.77
N THR A 121 13.99 3.56 -3.14
CA THR A 121 15.05 2.58 -3.45
C THR A 121 14.56 1.18 -3.08
N THR A 122 14.08 0.98 -1.86
CA THR A 122 13.63 -0.34 -1.40
C THR A 122 12.21 -0.68 -1.86
N GLN A 123 11.40 0.31 -2.26
CA GLN A 123 9.95 0.18 -2.47
C GLN A 123 9.22 -0.35 -1.23
N LYS A 124 9.56 0.20 -0.07
CA LYS A 124 8.96 -0.16 1.22
C LYS A 124 8.46 1.06 1.97
N THR A 125 7.45 0.87 2.78
CA THR A 125 6.91 1.86 3.72
C THR A 125 7.50 1.61 5.11
N TYR A 126 8.06 2.66 5.73
CA TYR A 126 8.49 2.61 7.13
C TYR A 126 7.32 2.89 8.07
N PHE A 127 6.54 3.92 7.75
CA PHE A 127 5.40 4.34 8.55
C PHE A 127 4.30 4.94 7.67
N SER A 128 3.05 4.58 7.96
CA SER A 128 1.86 5.21 7.38
C SER A 128 0.91 5.56 8.52
N SER A 129 0.53 6.84 8.63
CA SER A 129 -0.38 7.28 9.69
C SER A 129 -1.75 6.61 9.57
N GLU A 130 -2.22 6.38 8.35
CA GLU A 130 -3.47 5.67 8.08
C GLU A 130 -3.37 4.21 8.54
N PHE A 131 -2.28 3.53 8.19
CA PHE A 131 -2.09 2.12 8.59
C PHE A 131 -1.89 1.96 10.12
N ALA A 132 -1.26 2.95 10.75
CA ALA A 132 -1.14 3.07 12.20
C ALA A 132 -2.46 3.44 12.89
N GLY A 133 -3.55 3.67 12.14
CA GLY A 133 -4.87 3.99 12.67
C GLY A 133 -4.98 5.39 13.26
N LEU A 134 -4.09 6.31 12.89
CA LEU A 134 -4.12 7.69 13.36
C LEU A 134 -5.21 8.48 12.63
N PRO A 135 -5.91 9.40 13.32
CA PRO A 135 -6.81 10.32 12.65
C PRO A 135 -6.02 11.23 11.69
N GLY A 136 -6.70 11.75 10.67
CA GLY A 136 -6.11 12.78 9.84
C GLY A 136 -5.73 14.01 10.67
N MET A 137 -4.71 14.73 10.22
CA MET A 137 -4.14 15.91 10.87
C MET A 137 -4.12 17.10 9.90
N ASN A 138 -4.23 18.31 10.44
CA ASN A 138 -3.83 19.53 9.73
C ASN A 138 -2.31 19.78 9.90
N VAL A 139 -1.81 20.88 9.33
CA VAL A 139 -0.38 21.24 9.36
C VAL A 139 0.14 21.42 10.80
N ASP A 140 -0.61 22.13 11.66
CA ASP A 140 -0.20 22.40 13.04
C ASP A 140 -0.17 21.12 13.87
N GLU A 141 -1.19 20.27 13.73
CA GLU A 141 -1.27 18.97 14.39
C GLU A 141 -0.14 18.04 13.95
N PHE A 142 0.21 18.07 12.66
CA PHE A 142 1.34 17.32 12.14
C PHE A 142 2.68 17.83 12.71
N GLN A 143 2.86 19.14 12.87
CA GLN A 143 4.05 19.70 13.51
C GLN A 143 4.18 19.25 14.98
N HIS A 144 3.08 19.26 15.74
CA HIS A 144 3.06 18.71 17.10
C HIS A 144 3.35 17.21 17.13
N PHE A 145 2.84 16.47 16.13
CA PHE A 145 3.15 15.05 15.97
C PHE A 145 4.65 14.84 15.74
N LEU A 146 5.31 15.66 14.91
CA LEU A 146 6.76 15.57 14.67
C LEU A 146 7.57 15.84 15.95
N ASP A 147 7.18 16.85 16.72
CA ASP A 147 7.85 17.16 17.99
C ASP A 147 7.75 15.99 18.97
N LYS A 148 6.55 15.39 19.07
CA LYS A 148 6.34 14.17 19.86
C LYS A 148 7.13 12.98 19.32
N TRP A 149 7.13 12.76 18.00
CA TRP A 149 7.88 11.70 17.35
C TRP A 149 9.36 11.76 17.71
N MET A 150 9.96 12.96 17.67
CA MET A 150 11.35 13.18 18.05
C MET A 150 11.57 12.91 19.54
N ALA A 151 10.71 13.46 20.42
CA ALA A 151 10.83 13.28 21.86
C ALA A 151 10.70 11.81 22.31
N GLU A 152 9.89 11.01 21.61
CA GLU A 152 9.68 9.59 21.89
C GLU A 152 10.64 8.67 21.11
N THR A 153 11.55 9.21 20.30
CA THR A 153 12.57 8.43 19.59
C THR A 153 13.69 8.03 20.52
N ASN A 154 13.80 6.72 20.78
CA ASN A 154 14.92 6.16 21.52
C ASN A 154 16.07 5.72 20.58
N THR A 155 17.14 5.18 21.16
CA THR A 155 18.31 4.75 20.38
C THR A 155 17.96 3.64 19.38
N GLU A 156 17.14 2.66 19.76
CA GLU A 156 16.75 1.57 18.85
C GLU A 156 15.90 2.07 17.69
N ASP A 157 14.94 2.97 17.93
CA ASP A 157 14.16 3.63 16.88
C ASP A 157 15.06 4.36 15.89
N PHE A 158 16.01 5.13 16.43
CA PHE A 158 16.91 5.92 15.64
C PHE A 158 17.81 5.02 14.78
N MET A 159 18.34 3.94 15.35
CA MET A 159 19.11 2.97 14.57
C MET A 159 18.25 2.27 13.51
N GLU A 160 17.00 1.92 13.83
CA GLU A 160 16.09 1.25 12.90
C GLU A 160 15.77 2.13 11.69
N ILE A 161 15.40 3.39 11.89
CA ILE A 161 15.06 4.29 10.79
C ILE A 161 16.27 4.61 9.92
N GLN A 162 17.46 4.75 10.51
CA GLN A 162 18.70 4.94 9.76
C GLN A 162 19.07 3.69 8.95
N ALA A 163 18.88 2.50 9.52
CA ALA A 163 19.07 1.25 8.79
C ALA A 163 18.06 1.11 7.64
N PHE A 164 16.80 1.47 7.86
CA PHE A 164 15.77 1.47 6.82
C PHE A 164 16.09 2.47 5.69
N ALA A 165 16.53 3.68 6.02
CA ALA A 165 16.89 4.71 5.05
C ALA A 165 18.03 4.27 4.12
N ASN A 166 19.03 3.56 4.67
CA ASN A 166 20.21 3.10 3.95
C ASN A 166 20.07 1.67 3.37
N ALA A 167 18.90 1.05 3.52
CA ALA A 167 18.68 -0.31 3.05
C ALA A 167 18.72 -0.40 1.51
N LYS A 168 19.16 -1.56 1.02
CA LYS A 168 19.15 -1.87 -0.42
C LYS A 168 17.88 -2.62 -0.79
N ARG A 169 17.48 -2.49 -2.06
CA ARG A 169 16.36 -3.27 -2.60
C ARG A 169 16.65 -4.76 -2.47
N GLN A 170 15.65 -5.50 -2.04
CA GLN A 170 15.69 -6.96 -1.91
C GLN A 170 14.57 -7.57 -2.74
N HIS A 171 14.76 -8.84 -3.15
CA HIS A 171 13.74 -9.65 -3.79
C HIS A 171 13.56 -10.94 -2.99
N CYS A 172 12.50 -10.99 -2.19
CA CYS A 172 12.23 -12.10 -1.28
C CYS A 172 11.38 -13.17 -1.97
N LYS A 173 11.56 -14.42 -1.53
CA LYS A 173 10.72 -15.55 -1.94
C LYS A 173 9.60 -15.73 -0.92
N TYR A 174 8.45 -16.16 -1.41
CA TYR A 174 7.29 -16.52 -0.61
C TYR A 174 6.59 -17.73 -1.24
N ARG A 175 5.70 -18.38 -0.49
CA ARG A 175 4.83 -19.47 -0.94
C ARG A 175 3.55 -19.56 -0.13
N GLU A 176 2.57 -20.29 -0.64
CA GLU A 176 1.36 -20.66 0.09
C GLU A 176 1.69 -21.32 1.44
N GLY A 177 0.93 -20.96 2.47
CA GLY A 177 1.11 -21.42 3.84
C GLY A 177 2.14 -20.63 4.65
N ASP A 178 2.89 -19.72 4.03
CA ASP A 178 3.84 -18.85 4.73
C ASP A 178 3.09 -17.91 5.69
N PHE A 179 3.60 -17.81 6.91
CA PHE A 179 3.23 -16.83 7.90
C PHE A 179 4.12 -15.61 7.74
N PHE A 180 3.54 -14.44 7.85
CA PHE A 180 4.26 -13.19 7.70
C PHE A 180 4.00 -12.24 8.87
N ARG A 181 4.99 -11.39 9.13
CA ARG A 181 4.97 -10.30 10.11
C ARG A 181 5.06 -8.97 9.38
N PHE A 182 4.30 -7.98 9.84
CA PHE A 182 4.37 -6.59 9.36
C PHE A 182 4.22 -5.63 10.55
N LYS A 183 4.54 -4.34 10.36
CA LYS A 183 4.41 -3.30 11.38
C LYS A 183 3.16 -2.45 11.16
N TYR A 184 2.33 -2.30 12.19
CA TYR A 184 1.26 -1.29 12.21
C TYR A 184 1.82 0.10 12.48
N ASP A 185 2.77 0.18 13.41
CA ASP A 185 3.50 1.39 13.78
C ASP A 185 4.94 1.02 14.20
N ARG A 186 5.70 1.96 14.75
CA ARG A 186 7.10 1.73 15.17
C ARG A 186 7.28 0.58 16.16
N ARG A 187 6.25 0.26 16.95
CA ARG A 187 6.32 -0.62 18.13
C ARG A 187 5.40 -1.82 18.06
N ASN A 188 4.40 -1.80 17.19
CA ASN A 188 3.38 -2.83 17.15
C ASN A 188 3.40 -3.59 15.82
N TYR A 189 3.36 -4.90 15.95
CA TYR A 189 3.35 -5.86 14.86
C TYR A 189 1.97 -6.46 14.66
N GLY A 190 1.66 -6.75 13.41
CA GLY A 190 0.59 -7.62 12.99
C GLY A 190 1.16 -8.85 12.28
N TYR A 191 0.33 -9.88 12.18
CA TYR A 191 0.70 -11.15 11.56
C TYR A 191 -0.38 -11.61 10.60
N GLY A 192 0.03 -12.35 9.58
CA GLY A 192 -0.90 -12.92 8.61
C GLY A 192 -0.37 -14.18 7.95
N ARG A 193 -1.12 -14.68 6.98
CA ARG A 193 -0.81 -15.90 6.24
C ARG A 193 -1.10 -15.77 4.75
N ILE A 194 -0.22 -16.32 3.91
CA ILE A 194 -0.42 -16.42 2.46
C ILE A 194 -1.25 -17.66 2.18
N LEU A 195 -2.40 -17.49 1.52
CA LEU A 195 -3.39 -18.53 1.27
C LEU A 195 -3.38 -19.06 -0.16
N LEU A 196 -3.10 -18.21 -1.15
CA LEU A 196 -3.08 -18.61 -2.56
C LEU A 196 -2.13 -17.72 -3.36
N ASP A 197 -1.26 -18.33 -4.15
CA ASP A 197 -0.54 -17.64 -5.24
C ASP A 197 -1.27 -17.93 -6.55
N VAL A 198 -2.12 -16.99 -6.97
CA VAL A 198 -3.02 -17.15 -8.12
C VAL A 198 -2.23 -17.36 -9.41
N ARG A 199 -1.15 -16.58 -9.62
CA ARG A 199 -0.33 -16.72 -10.82
C ARG A 199 0.38 -18.07 -10.87
N LYS A 200 0.91 -18.53 -9.75
CA LYS A 200 1.57 -19.83 -9.66
C LYS A 200 0.56 -20.97 -9.87
N PHE A 201 -0.64 -20.85 -9.30
CA PHE A 201 -1.72 -21.81 -9.49
C PHE A 201 -2.12 -21.93 -10.97
N MET A 202 -2.39 -20.80 -11.64
CA MET A 202 -2.72 -20.78 -13.07
C MET A 202 -1.60 -21.32 -13.95
N LYS A 203 -0.34 -20.94 -13.66
CA LYS A 203 0.83 -21.45 -14.39
C LYS A 203 0.97 -22.97 -14.30
N ASN A 204 0.50 -23.57 -13.20
CA ASN A 204 0.50 -25.01 -12.98
C ASN A 204 -0.75 -25.71 -13.55
N GLY A 205 -1.54 -25.03 -14.39
CA GLY A 205 -2.73 -25.60 -15.05
C GLY A 205 -4.02 -25.44 -14.24
N GLY A 206 -4.00 -24.69 -13.13
CA GLY A 206 -5.21 -24.38 -12.38
C GLY A 206 -6.16 -23.46 -13.15
N GLU A 207 -7.45 -23.80 -13.17
CA GLU A 207 -8.47 -22.92 -13.73
C GLU A 207 -8.86 -21.84 -12.71
N PHE A 208 -8.82 -20.58 -13.14
CA PHE A 208 -9.10 -19.43 -12.30
C PHE A 208 -9.75 -18.34 -13.15
N TRP A 209 -10.64 -17.54 -12.54
CA TRP A 209 -11.22 -16.41 -13.26
C TRP A 209 -10.23 -15.24 -13.33
N ASP A 210 -9.49 -15.13 -14.43
CA ASP A 210 -8.39 -14.18 -14.62
C ASP A 210 -8.88 -12.74 -14.85
N ILE A 211 -9.39 -12.13 -13.78
CA ILE A 211 -9.91 -10.76 -13.77
C ILE A 211 -9.19 -9.84 -12.79
N LEU A 212 -8.13 -10.37 -12.16
CA LEU A 212 -7.29 -9.68 -11.19
C LEU A 212 -6.06 -9.12 -11.92
N MET A 213 -5.75 -7.85 -11.67
CA MET A 213 -4.58 -7.19 -12.28
C MET A 213 -3.28 -7.65 -11.61
N GLY A 214 -2.12 -7.40 -12.23
CA GLY A 214 -0.82 -7.58 -11.56
C GLY A 214 -0.54 -9.01 -11.11
N LYS A 215 0.14 -9.17 -9.96
CA LYS A 215 0.52 -10.46 -9.36
C LYS A 215 -0.30 -10.73 -8.08
N PRO A 216 -1.53 -11.24 -8.21
CA PRO A 216 -2.43 -11.41 -7.08
C PRO A 216 -1.99 -12.54 -6.13
N LEU A 217 -1.95 -12.22 -4.85
CA LEU A 217 -1.83 -13.15 -3.72
C LEU A 217 -3.07 -13.03 -2.82
N CYS A 218 -3.65 -14.15 -2.43
CA CYS A 218 -4.65 -14.18 -1.37
C CYS A 218 -3.95 -14.25 -0.01
N VAL A 219 -4.29 -13.35 0.89
CA VAL A 219 -3.72 -13.30 2.25
C VAL A 219 -4.80 -13.07 3.30
N SER A 220 -4.57 -13.52 4.52
CA SER A 220 -5.37 -13.15 5.70
C SER A 220 -4.48 -12.53 6.78
N VAL A 221 -5.09 -11.73 7.66
CA VAL A 221 -4.43 -11.07 8.79
C VAL A 221 -5.09 -11.52 10.08
N TYR A 222 -4.30 -11.95 11.06
CA TYR A 222 -4.77 -12.43 12.36
C TYR A 222 -5.22 -11.27 13.26
N HIS A 223 -6.15 -11.57 14.18
CA HIS A 223 -6.64 -10.66 15.21
C HIS A 223 -5.61 -10.48 16.32
N ILE A 224 -4.52 -9.79 16.00
CA ILE A 224 -3.42 -9.53 16.93
C ILE A 224 -2.75 -8.18 16.66
N ILE A 225 -2.43 -7.49 17.75
CA ILE A 225 -1.53 -6.35 17.79
C ILE A 225 -0.62 -6.61 18.98
N THR A 226 0.69 -6.63 18.77
CA THR A 226 1.64 -6.95 19.84
C THR A 226 2.96 -6.22 19.66
N ALA A 227 3.63 -5.92 20.78
CA ALA A 227 5.00 -5.44 20.76
C ALA A 227 6.03 -6.58 20.60
N ASP A 228 5.61 -7.84 20.75
CA ASP A 228 6.47 -8.99 20.54
C ASP A 228 6.65 -9.27 19.03
N PRO A 229 7.87 -9.13 18.49
CA PRO A 229 8.14 -9.46 17.10
C PRO A 229 8.20 -10.98 16.84
N ASN A 230 8.27 -11.84 17.85
CA ASN A 230 8.60 -13.26 17.69
C ASN A 230 7.47 -14.21 18.10
N VAL A 231 6.22 -13.87 17.79
CA VAL A 231 5.06 -14.75 18.03
C VAL A 231 5.19 -16.05 17.23
N LYS A 232 4.98 -17.19 17.90
CA LYS A 232 5.10 -18.50 17.27
C LYS A 232 3.92 -18.79 16.33
N ILE A 233 4.19 -19.46 15.21
CA ILE A 233 3.14 -19.84 14.26
C ILE A 233 2.04 -20.71 14.87
N THR A 234 2.38 -21.55 15.86
CA THR A 234 1.42 -22.40 16.59
C THR A 234 0.42 -21.57 17.40
N GLU A 235 0.82 -20.40 17.88
CA GLU A 235 -0.07 -19.47 18.60
C GLU A 235 -0.94 -18.72 17.60
N LEU A 236 -0.37 -18.27 16.47
CA LEU A 236 -1.10 -17.58 15.40
C LEU A 236 -2.24 -18.44 14.82
N GLN A 237 -2.03 -19.75 14.71
CA GLN A 237 -3.06 -20.68 14.19
C GLN A 237 -4.30 -20.78 15.08
N LEU A 238 -4.22 -20.36 16.36
CA LEU A 238 -5.35 -20.37 17.29
C LEU A 238 -6.17 -19.08 17.23
N LEU A 239 -5.70 -18.07 16.49
CA LEU A 239 -6.33 -16.76 16.42
C LEU A 239 -7.38 -16.70 15.31
N ASN A 240 -8.42 -15.91 15.56
CA ASN A 240 -9.30 -15.44 14.49
C ASN A 240 -8.51 -14.61 13.48
N SER A 241 -9.00 -14.53 12.25
CA SER A 241 -8.45 -13.66 11.22
C SER A 241 -9.52 -12.76 10.61
N CYS A 242 -9.10 -11.59 10.12
CA CYS A 242 -9.88 -10.79 9.19
C CYS A 242 -10.21 -11.61 7.94
N PRO A 243 -11.30 -11.27 7.24
CA PRO A 243 -11.60 -11.88 5.96
C PRO A 243 -10.41 -11.75 5.02
N SER A 244 -10.09 -12.82 4.29
CA SER A 244 -8.95 -12.81 3.39
C SER A 244 -9.18 -11.87 2.20
N GLN A 245 -8.10 -11.49 1.54
CA GLN A 245 -8.12 -10.48 0.49
C GLN A 245 -7.09 -10.79 -0.59
N TYR A 246 -7.37 -10.37 -1.83
CA TYR A 246 -6.38 -10.35 -2.89
C TYR A 246 -5.60 -9.03 -2.85
N ILE A 247 -4.28 -9.14 -2.77
CA ILE A 247 -3.35 -8.01 -2.87
C ILE A 247 -2.27 -8.32 -3.90
N MET A 248 -1.54 -7.30 -4.36
CA MET A 248 -0.33 -7.52 -5.14
C MET A 248 0.82 -8.04 -4.26
N ASP A 249 1.72 -8.83 -4.85
CA ASP A 249 2.85 -9.45 -4.15
C ASP A 249 3.91 -8.48 -3.63
N ASN A 250 3.85 -7.18 -3.97
CA ASN A 250 4.88 -6.18 -3.72
C ASN A 250 5.41 -6.18 -2.27
N ILE A 251 4.53 -6.21 -1.26
CA ILE A 251 4.95 -6.15 0.15
C ILE A 251 5.77 -7.38 0.56
N PHE A 252 5.55 -8.53 -0.07
CA PHE A 252 6.35 -9.73 0.15
C PHE A 252 7.58 -9.72 -0.72
N TYR A 253 7.43 -9.40 -2.01
CA TYR A 253 8.52 -9.41 -2.98
C TYR A 253 9.64 -8.45 -2.59
N TYR A 254 9.32 -7.26 -2.06
CA TYR A 254 10.33 -6.30 -1.59
C TYR A 254 10.71 -6.46 -0.11
N GLY A 255 10.11 -7.43 0.61
CA GLY A 255 10.42 -7.74 2.01
C GLY A 255 9.99 -6.64 2.98
N GLU A 256 8.81 -6.05 2.75
CA GLU A 256 8.12 -5.20 3.75
C GLU A 256 7.39 -6.07 4.78
N ALA A 257 6.71 -7.11 4.32
CA ALA A 257 6.17 -8.18 5.14
C ALA A 257 7.18 -9.35 5.18
N GLU A 258 7.70 -9.65 6.36
CA GLU A 258 8.75 -10.65 6.56
C GLU A 258 8.15 -12.03 6.78
N ILE A 259 8.66 -13.04 6.08
CA ILE A 259 8.24 -14.43 6.28
C ILE A 259 8.88 -14.98 7.56
N ILE A 260 8.06 -15.46 8.50
CA ILE A 260 8.48 -15.93 9.83
C ILE A 260 8.35 -17.44 10.02
N GLY A 261 7.73 -18.14 9.08
CA GLY A 261 7.50 -19.58 9.15
C GLY A 261 6.53 -20.05 8.08
N ASN A 262 6.30 -21.36 8.01
CA ASN A 262 5.38 -21.97 7.07
C ASN A 262 4.66 -23.14 7.73
N ALA A 263 3.37 -23.30 7.43
CA ALA A 263 2.65 -24.54 7.70
C ALA A 263 1.71 -24.87 6.52
N PRO A 264 1.36 -26.14 6.32
CA PRO A 264 0.38 -26.55 5.30
C PRO A 264 -0.97 -25.86 5.52
N LEU A 265 -1.61 -25.42 4.43
CA LEU A 265 -3.00 -24.95 4.48
C LEU A 265 -3.94 -26.15 4.65
N PRO A 266 -5.08 -25.99 5.34
CA PRO A 266 -6.13 -27.00 5.35
C PRO A 266 -6.55 -27.39 3.93
N GLU A 267 -6.82 -28.67 3.71
CA GLU A 267 -7.27 -29.19 2.41
C GLU A 267 -8.74 -28.85 2.12
N GLU A 268 -9.56 -28.74 3.17
CA GLU A 268 -10.97 -28.41 3.07
C GLU A 268 -11.18 -26.95 2.63
N LEU A 269 -11.94 -26.74 1.56
CA LEU A 269 -12.19 -25.41 1.00
C LEU A 269 -12.83 -24.46 2.02
N ASP A 270 -13.72 -24.97 2.86
CA ASP A 270 -14.42 -24.16 3.86
C ASP A 270 -13.59 -23.87 5.12
N ALA A 271 -12.49 -24.60 5.33
CA ALA A 271 -11.55 -24.32 6.41
C ALA A 271 -10.65 -23.12 6.11
N VAL A 272 -10.61 -22.64 4.85
CA VAL A 272 -9.90 -21.43 4.46
C VAL A 272 -10.89 -20.42 3.89
N ASP A 273 -10.93 -19.23 4.50
CA ASP A 273 -11.69 -18.13 3.94
C ASP A 273 -11.00 -17.63 2.66
N TYR A 274 -11.65 -17.79 1.51
CA TYR A 274 -11.20 -17.28 0.21
C TYR A 274 -12.21 -16.26 -0.32
N PRO A 275 -11.76 -15.15 -0.95
CA PRO A 275 -12.67 -14.23 -1.60
C PRO A 275 -13.47 -14.93 -2.69
N ILE A 276 -14.76 -14.60 -2.76
CA ILE A 276 -15.66 -15.13 -3.79
C ILE A 276 -15.77 -14.08 -4.89
N MET A 277 -15.46 -14.49 -6.12
CA MET A 277 -15.68 -13.71 -7.33
C MET A 277 -16.80 -14.37 -8.12
N TYR A 278 -17.87 -13.63 -8.39
CA TYR A 278 -19.02 -14.14 -9.13
C TYR A 278 -19.62 -13.08 -10.06
N GLY A 279 -19.91 -13.45 -11.30
CA GLY A 279 -20.59 -12.58 -12.24
C GLY A 279 -20.45 -12.99 -13.70
N ARG A 280 -20.97 -12.16 -14.62
CA ARG A 280 -20.80 -12.37 -16.06
C ARG A 280 -19.33 -12.32 -16.46
N SER A 281 -18.93 -13.21 -17.36
CA SER A 281 -17.62 -13.15 -18.03
C SER A 281 -17.33 -11.76 -18.58
N ILE A 282 -16.08 -11.32 -18.41
CA ILE A 282 -15.57 -10.05 -18.97
C ILE A 282 -14.87 -10.24 -20.33
N ASP A 283 -14.67 -11.49 -20.77
CA ASP A 283 -14.09 -11.79 -22.07
C ASP A 283 -15.06 -11.39 -23.18
N ALA A 284 -14.67 -10.44 -24.02
CA ALA A 284 -15.48 -9.97 -25.14
C ALA A 284 -15.81 -11.07 -26.16
N ARG A 285 -15.01 -12.13 -26.23
CA ARG A 285 -15.20 -13.27 -27.14
C ARG A 285 -16.07 -14.36 -26.55
N ASN A 286 -16.27 -14.36 -25.23
CA ASN A 286 -17.03 -15.38 -24.51
C ASN A 286 -17.82 -14.74 -23.36
N ARG A 287 -18.82 -13.92 -23.73
CA ARG A 287 -19.66 -13.16 -22.77
C ARG A 287 -20.85 -13.94 -22.25
N ASP A 288 -21.19 -15.08 -22.84
CA ASP A 288 -22.47 -15.76 -22.60
C ASP A 288 -22.38 -16.84 -21.53
N LYS A 289 -21.56 -16.54 -20.51
CA LYS A 289 -21.37 -17.36 -19.33
C LYS A 289 -21.27 -16.54 -18.06
N ILE A 290 -21.69 -17.17 -16.97
CA ILE A 290 -21.50 -16.70 -15.59
C ILE A 290 -20.31 -17.47 -15.02
N CYS A 291 -19.39 -16.77 -14.39
CA CYS A 291 -18.19 -17.31 -13.79
C CYS A 291 -18.29 -17.23 -12.26
N TYR A 292 -17.79 -18.26 -11.60
CA TYR A 292 -17.59 -18.33 -10.17
C TYR A 292 -16.15 -18.73 -9.88
N CYS A 293 -15.54 -18.07 -8.89
CA CYS A 293 -14.23 -18.46 -8.40
C CYS A 293 -14.14 -18.24 -6.89
N ARG A 294 -13.66 -19.26 -6.18
CA ARG A 294 -13.34 -19.21 -4.74
C ARG A 294 -12.12 -20.09 -4.49
N GLY A 295 -11.00 -19.46 -4.14
CA GLY A 295 -9.73 -20.17 -3.97
C GLY A 295 -9.32 -20.89 -5.26
N LYS A 296 -9.14 -22.21 -5.19
CA LYS A 296 -8.78 -23.08 -6.32
C LYS A 296 -10.00 -23.67 -7.06
N VAL A 297 -11.22 -23.30 -6.67
CA VAL A 297 -12.45 -23.74 -7.33
C VAL A 297 -12.88 -22.68 -8.34
N TYR A 298 -12.99 -23.09 -9.60
CA TYR A 298 -13.55 -22.32 -10.70
C TYR A 298 -14.73 -23.10 -11.31
N ARG A 299 -15.81 -22.38 -11.64
CA ARG A 299 -16.97 -22.94 -12.34
C ARG A 299 -17.54 -21.92 -13.31
N GLU A 300 -18.11 -22.42 -14.40
CA GLU A 300 -18.86 -21.61 -15.35
C GLU A 300 -20.19 -22.28 -15.72
N ILE A 301 -21.22 -21.46 -15.93
CA ILE A 301 -22.53 -21.88 -16.43
C ILE A 301 -22.98 -20.96 -17.55
N PRO A 302 -23.83 -21.40 -18.48
CA PRO A 302 -24.36 -20.53 -19.53
C PRO A 302 -25.15 -19.38 -18.93
N LEU A 303 -25.05 -18.20 -19.55
CA LEU A 303 -25.90 -17.06 -19.18
C LEU A 303 -27.36 -17.30 -19.59
N GLU A 304 -27.59 -18.06 -20.66
CA GLU A 304 -28.92 -18.47 -21.08
C GLU A 304 -29.61 -19.29 -19.98
N GLY A 305 -30.88 -18.98 -19.69
CA GLY A 305 -31.66 -19.63 -18.63
C GLY A 305 -31.25 -19.26 -17.19
N ASN A 306 -30.13 -18.55 -17.01
CA ASN A 306 -29.61 -18.16 -15.71
C ASN A 306 -29.75 -16.65 -15.45
N LYS A 307 -29.89 -16.28 -14.18
CA LYS A 307 -29.95 -14.87 -13.76
C LYS A 307 -28.72 -14.50 -12.95
N LEU A 308 -28.36 -13.23 -13.03
CA LEU A 308 -27.37 -12.62 -12.15
C LEU A 308 -28.09 -11.77 -11.10
N PRO A 309 -27.57 -11.68 -9.87
CA PRO A 309 -27.98 -10.64 -8.93
C PRO A 309 -27.80 -9.24 -9.55
N GLN A 310 -28.59 -8.28 -9.09
CA GLN A 310 -28.49 -6.89 -9.57
C GLN A 310 -27.15 -6.24 -9.24
N LYS A 311 -26.53 -6.65 -8.13
CA LYS A 311 -25.25 -6.14 -7.65
C LYS A 311 -24.10 -6.92 -8.26
N ASP A 312 -23.02 -6.21 -8.58
CA ASP A 312 -21.81 -6.83 -9.09
C ASP A 312 -20.97 -7.44 -7.96
N PHE A 313 -20.64 -8.73 -8.06
CA PHE A 313 -19.89 -9.51 -7.07
C PHE A 313 -18.57 -10.05 -7.63
N LYS A 314 -18.03 -9.42 -8.69
CA LYS A 314 -16.71 -9.78 -9.24
C LYS A 314 -15.57 -9.67 -8.23
N ASN A 315 -15.68 -8.75 -7.26
CA ASN A 315 -14.70 -8.53 -6.19
C ASN A 315 -13.23 -8.52 -6.67
N ASN A 316 -12.98 -7.87 -7.81
CA ASN A 316 -11.72 -7.97 -8.55
C ASN A 316 -10.76 -6.80 -8.28
N ALA A 317 -11.08 -5.95 -7.31
CA ALA A 317 -10.20 -4.88 -6.88
C ALA A 317 -9.07 -5.48 -6.02
N ILE A 318 -7.83 -5.17 -6.38
CA ILE A 318 -6.66 -5.54 -5.57
C ILE A 318 -5.80 -4.30 -5.32
N GLY A 319 -5.25 -4.21 -4.11
CA GLY A 319 -4.38 -3.12 -3.69
C GLY A 319 -2.90 -3.51 -3.59
N PHE A 320 -2.06 -2.52 -3.32
CA PHE A 320 -0.63 -2.72 -3.01
C PHE A 320 -0.36 -2.92 -1.51
N SER A 321 -1.41 -2.89 -0.67
CA SER A 321 -1.31 -2.91 0.79
C SER A 321 -2.42 -3.78 1.38
N LEU A 322 -2.25 -4.20 2.64
CA LEU A 322 -3.26 -4.93 3.39
C LEU A 322 -4.47 -4.02 3.65
N CYS A 323 -5.69 -4.49 3.38
CA CYS A 323 -6.95 -3.80 3.66
C CYS A 323 -7.35 -3.85 5.14
N THR A 324 -6.42 -3.51 6.03
CA THR A 324 -6.62 -3.37 7.47
C THR A 324 -5.73 -2.26 8.00
N ASP A 325 -6.05 -1.73 9.17
CA ASP A 325 -5.21 -0.79 9.92
C ASP A 325 -5.32 -1.10 11.41
N LYS A 326 -4.46 -0.47 12.20
CA LYS A 326 -4.40 -0.73 13.64
C LYS A 326 -5.74 -0.46 14.32
N ALA A 327 -6.40 0.66 14.01
CA ALA A 327 -7.65 1.05 14.64
C ALA A 327 -8.80 0.09 14.32
N LEU A 328 -8.86 -0.42 13.08
CA LEU A 328 -9.81 -1.46 12.71
C LEU A 328 -9.51 -2.76 13.45
N MET A 329 -8.23 -3.14 13.52
CA MET A 329 -7.81 -4.37 14.18
C MET A 329 -8.13 -4.35 15.67
N GLU A 330 -7.90 -3.23 16.37
CA GLU A 330 -8.30 -3.04 17.78
C GLU A 330 -9.80 -3.27 17.99
N LYS A 331 -10.65 -2.76 17.07
CA LYS A 331 -12.11 -2.98 17.13
C LYS A 331 -12.46 -4.45 16.93
N CYS A 332 -11.87 -5.13 15.94
CA CYS A 332 -12.12 -6.54 15.68
C CYS A 332 -11.70 -7.42 16.87
N ILE A 333 -10.52 -7.18 17.44
CA ILE A 333 -10.03 -7.87 18.65
C ILE A 333 -11.00 -7.66 19.82
N LYS A 334 -11.39 -6.40 20.08
CA LYS A 334 -12.34 -6.07 21.15
C LYS A 334 -13.70 -6.74 20.96
N ALA A 335 -14.16 -6.85 19.72
CA ALA A 335 -15.43 -7.49 19.38
C ALA A 335 -15.34 -9.02 19.32
N GLY A 336 -14.14 -9.60 19.35
CA GLY A 336 -13.91 -11.03 19.11
C GLY A 336 -14.46 -11.52 17.75
N SER A 337 -14.63 -10.62 16.78
CA SER A 337 -15.33 -10.91 15.53
C SER A 337 -14.95 -9.96 14.40
N ASN A 338 -15.36 -10.31 13.18
CA ASN A 338 -15.17 -9.49 11.98
C ASN A 338 -16.29 -8.45 11.75
N ALA A 339 -17.21 -8.25 12.71
CA ALA A 339 -18.30 -7.27 12.55
C ALA A 339 -17.76 -5.85 12.25
N PRO A 340 -16.75 -5.31 12.98
CA PRO A 340 -16.20 -3.99 12.68
C PRO A 340 -15.55 -3.89 11.29
N TYR A 341 -14.98 -5.00 10.81
CA TYR A 341 -14.45 -5.07 9.44
C TYR A 341 -15.56 -4.89 8.42
N TRP A 342 -16.68 -5.58 8.57
CA TRP A 342 -17.80 -5.47 7.63
C TRP A 342 -18.52 -4.11 7.70
N GLU A 343 -18.64 -3.53 8.89
CA GLU A 343 -19.25 -2.20 9.10
C GLU A 343 -18.46 -1.08 8.43
N LYS A 344 -17.13 -1.04 8.66
CA LYS A 344 -16.25 -0.01 8.06
C LYS A 344 -16.30 -0.04 6.52
N GLN A 345 -16.52 -1.22 5.96
CA GLN A 345 -16.43 -1.45 4.52
C GLN A 345 -17.77 -1.25 3.77
N ALA A 346 -18.85 -0.91 4.48
CA ALA A 346 -20.19 -0.75 3.91
C ALA A 346 -20.28 0.43 2.92
N GLU A 347 -19.35 1.40 2.95
CA GLU A 347 -19.54 2.66 2.24
C GLU A 347 -19.02 2.72 0.80
N ARG A 348 -18.09 1.87 0.31
CA ARG A 348 -17.47 2.13 -1.03
C ARG A 348 -17.14 0.94 -1.95
N VAL A 349 -16.55 -0.17 -1.50
CA VAL A 349 -16.05 -1.23 -2.42
C VAL A 349 -16.40 -2.66 -1.99
N TYR A 350 -16.31 -3.01 -0.70
CA TYR A 350 -16.53 -4.39 -0.22
C TYR A 350 -17.95 -4.69 0.24
N ALA A 351 -18.88 -3.74 0.06
CA ALA A 351 -20.28 -4.10 -0.03
C ALA A 351 -20.47 -5.20 -1.11
N ARG A 352 -19.61 -5.27 -2.13
CA ARG A 352 -19.60 -6.27 -3.20
C ARG A 352 -18.89 -7.59 -2.85
N ASP A 353 -18.48 -7.79 -1.61
CA ASP A 353 -17.96 -9.07 -1.15
C ASP A 353 -19.14 -9.97 -0.71
N LEU A 354 -19.33 -11.11 -1.38
CA LEU A 354 -20.41 -12.05 -1.06
C LEU A 354 -20.29 -12.64 0.35
N ARG A 355 -19.11 -12.60 0.97
CA ARG A 355 -18.90 -13.06 2.35
C ARG A 355 -19.40 -12.07 3.39
N ASN A 356 -19.67 -10.82 3.01
CA ASN A 356 -20.22 -9.83 3.91
C ASN A 356 -21.63 -10.28 4.36
N PRO A 357 -21.94 -10.31 5.68
CA PRO A 357 -23.24 -10.75 6.20
C PRO A 357 -24.46 -10.07 5.56
N ILE A 358 -24.33 -8.83 5.08
CA ILE A 358 -25.42 -8.13 4.39
C ILE A 358 -25.85 -8.80 3.08
N ASN A 359 -24.97 -9.62 2.47
CA ASN A 359 -25.20 -10.31 1.20
C ASN A 359 -25.52 -11.81 1.41
N ALA A 360 -25.95 -12.22 2.60
CA ALA A 360 -26.19 -13.64 2.91
C ALA A 360 -27.22 -14.30 1.97
N ARG A 361 -28.22 -13.54 1.50
CA ARG A 361 -29.23 -14.04 0.54
C ARG A 361 -28.61 -14.29 -0.83
N GLU A 362 -27.77 -13.37 -1.30
CA GLU A 362 -27.05 -13.48 -2.56
C GLU A 362 -26.00 -14.59 -2.52
N LEU A 363 -25.31 -14.77 -1.40
CA LEU A 363 -24.37 -15.87 -1.20
C LEU A 363 -25.07 -17.23 -1.31
N GLU A 364 -26.21 -17.39 -0.64
CA GLU A 364 -27.02 -18.62 -0.72
C GLU A 364 -27.56 -18.88 -2.13
N TYR A 365 -27.97 -17.82 -2.83
CA TYR A 365 -28.37 -17.92 -4.24
C TYR A 365 -27.21 -18.40 -5.13
N VAL A 366 -26.03 -17.79 -4.99
CA VAL A 366 -24.84 -18.14 -5.78
C VAL A 366 -24.41 -19.58 -5.51
N ARG A 367 -24.43 -20.03 -4.24
CA ARG A 367 -24.11 -21.42 -3.88
C ARG A 367 -25.03 -22.42 -4.57
N LYS A 368 -26.34 -22.17 -4.53
CA LYS A 368 -27.33 -23.00 -5.21
C LYS A 368 -27.14 -23.04 -6.72
N GLN A 369 -26.94 -21.87 -7.34
CA GLN A 369 -26.80 -21.79 -8.79
C GLN A 369 -25.50 -22.43 -9.29
N MET A 370 -24.43 -22.31 -8.52
CA MET A 370 -23.12 -22.85 -8.89
C MET A 370 -22.89 -24.27 -8.36
N GLU A 371 -23.83 -24.83 -7.59
CA GLU A 371 -23.76 -26.17 -6.94
C GLU A 371 -22.54 -26.34 -6.01
N VAL A 372 -22.22 -25.31 -5.21
CA VAL A 372 -21.03 -25.23 -4.34
C VAL A 372 -21.35 -25.01 -2.87
#